data_AF-A0A969I7G1-F1
#
_entry.id   AF-A0A969I7G1-F1
#
_cell.length_a   1.000
_cell.length_b   1.000
_cell.length_c   1.000
_cell.angle_alpha   90.00
_cell.angle_beta   90.00
_cell.angle_gamma   90.00
#
_symmetry.space_group_name_H-M   'P 1'
#
loop_
_entity.id
_entity.type
_entity.pdbx_description
1 polymer ?
#
loop_
_entity_poly.entity_id
_entity_poly.type
_entity_poly.pdbx_seq_one_letter_code
_entity_poly.pdbx_strand_id
1 'polypeptide(L)'
;MPLPAPLRHFGLLCVALGLLSSCGSNASPDPVPTPTTTTAPSPSPVTTTTPTSPPVTSNVLQDARDVAAGARTIAQSAKSPQDWQLVTSQWQRAIDKLLALPAAHPDKAQANALVAELRRDLTAAETQARAASSPAVAPPPPSRPEDAPDQGAAPAIATTGQLKPPPAAAAGDAKVALAKHLQQTGARLYSTYWCGACRYQKDLFGEAAVPFITEVECDPRGENPQTALCRQQGVRAYPTWEIGGQLLQPGAVSLQQLAVLSGYSGPSGF
;
A
#
# COMPACT_ATOMS: atom_id res chain seq x y z
N MET A 1 32.24 -2.70 37.18
CA MET A 1 32.01 -2.18 38.55
C MET A 1 31.70 -0.69 38.45
N PRO A 2 30.90 -0.14 39.39
CA PRO A 2 29.68 0.61 39.12
C PRO A 2 29.82 2.14 38.99
N LEU A 3 28.71 2.75 38.55
CA LEU A 3 28.34 4.17 38.68
C LEU A 3 28.51 4.69 40.13
N PRO A 4 28.65 6.01 40.33
CA PRO A 4 27.44 6.83 40.61
C PRO A 4 27.47 8.30 40.12
N ALA A 5 26.27 8.86 39.96
CA ALA A 5 26.00 10.31 39.97
C ALA A 5 25.96 10.84 41.42
N PRO A 6 25.95 12.17 41.64
CA PRO A 6 24.69 12.75 42.14
C PRO A 6 24.34 14.19 41.71
N LEU A 7 23.04 14.46 41.84
CA LEU A 7 22.32 15.73 41.90
C LEU A 7 22.82 16.70 43.01
N ARG A 8 22.36 17.97 42.90
CA ARG A 8 21.94 18.96 43.94
C ARG A 8 22.64 20.32 43.75
N HIS A 9 22.10 21.52 44.03
CA HIS A 9 20.84 22.09 44.51
C HIS A 9 21.02 23.63 44.46
N PHE A 10 19.99 24.38 44.11
CA PHE A 10 19.70 25.74 44.59
C PHE A 10 18.15 25.80 44.54
N GLY A 11 17.36 25.86 45.61
CA GLY A 11 17.51 26.69 46.82
C GLY A 11 17.24 28.14 46.42
N LEU A 12 16.34 28.94 46.97
CA LEU A 12 15.43 28.86 48.11
C LEU A 12 14.69 30.23 48.06
N LEU A 13 13.38 30.31 48.27
CA LEU A 13 12.82 31.19 49.31
C LEU A 13 11.29 31.02 49.41
N CYS A 14 10.88 30.53 50.58
CA CYS A 14 9.56 30.66 51.16
C CYS A 14 9.37 32.08 51.69
N VAL A 15 8.14 32.59 51.74
CA VAL A 15 7.54 33.13 52.98
C VAL A 15 6.02 32.88 52.93
N ALA A 16 5.51 32.24 53.97
CA ALA A 16 4.10 31.97 54.27
C ALA A 16 3.52 33.07 55.19
N LEU A 17 2.18 33.15 55.29
CA LEU A 17 1.38 33.55 56.46
C LEU A 17 -0.11 33.30 56.06
N GLY A 18 -0.84 32.31 56.61
CA GLY A 18 -1.64 32.36 57.85
C GLY A 18 -2.96 33.15 57.64
N LEU A 19 -4.19 32.73 57.97
CA LEU A 19 -4.74 31.89 59.06
C LEU A 19 -6.29 31.71 58.91
N LEU A 20 -6.81 30.63 59.53
CA LEU A 20 -8.06 30.45 60.31
C LEU A 20 -9.48 30.29 59.69
N SER A 21 -10.14 29.22 60.21
CA SER A 21 -11.58 29.05 60.56
C SER A 21 -12.62 28.96 59.42
N SER A 22 -13.74 28.25 59.50
CA SER A 22 -14.33 27.19 60.34
C SER A 22 -15.65 26.81 59.61
N CYS A 23 -16.25 25.67 59.97
CA CYS A 23 -17.35 24.97 59.33
C CYS A 23 -18.70 25.74 59.23
N GLY A 24 -19.57 25.36 58.28
CA GLY A 24 -21.00 25.73 58.31
C GLY A 24 -21.82 25.32 57.07
N SER A 25 -22.60 24.25 57.21
CA SER A 25 -23.59 23.70 56.27
C SER A 25 -24.75 24.66 55.95
N ASN A 26 -25.36 24.61 54.75
CA ASN A 26 -26.75 24.15 54.53
C ASN A 26 -27.31 24.40 53.11
N ALA A 27 -28.14 23.43 52.68
CA ALA A 27 -29.38 23.54 51.88
C ALA A 27 -29.38 23.95 50.37
N SER A 28 -29.81 22.99 49.54
CA SER A 28 -30.56 23.13 48.26
C SER A 28 -31.93 23.84 48.48
N PRO A 29 -32.71 24.32 47.45
CA PRO A 29 -32.83 23.83 46.07
C PRO A 29 -32.94 24.89 44.92
N ASP A 30 -32.83 24.38 43.68
CA ASP A 30 -33.25 24.81 42.31
C ASP A 30 -33.85 26.23 42.04
N PRO A 31 -33.58 26.87 40.87
CA PRO A 31 -34.30 26.50 39.63
C PRO A 31 -33.50 26.53 38.30
N VAL A 32 -34.01 25.73 37.36
CA VAL A 32 -33.69 25.64 35.92
C VAL A 32 -33.69 27.01 35.21
N PRO A 33 -32.73 27.25 34.29
CA PRO A 33 -32.96 28.16 33.17
C PRO A 33 -33.07 27.44 31.80
N THR A 34 -34.06 27.88 31.04
CA THR A 34 -34.36 27.61 29.62
C THR A 34 -33.20 27.97 28.68
N PRO A 35 -33.05 27.30 27.51
CA PRO A 35 -32.13 27.75 26.48
C PRO A 35 -32.75 28.94 25.71
N THR A 36 -32.23 30.14 25.93
CA THR A 36 -32.49 31.29 25.06
C THR A 36 -31.29 31.55 24.16
N THR A 37 -31.59 31.57 22.87
CA THR A 37 -30.74 31.78 21.70
C THR A 37 -29.80 32.98 21.89
N THR A 38 -28.49 32.71 21.94
CA THR A 38 -27.45 33.74 21.88
C THR A 38 -26.75 33.66 20.53
N THR A 39 -26.83 34.79 19.84
CA THR A 39 -26.29 35.15 18.52
C THR A 39 -24.83 34.76 18.32
N ALA A 40 -24.56 34.21 17.13
CA ALA A 40 -23.26 33.83 16.61
C ALA A 40 -22.28 35.00 16.47
N PRO A 41 -20.97 34.80 16.74
CA PRO A 41 -19.93 35.69 16.24
C PRO A 41 -19.63 35.41 14.75
N SER A 42 -19.75 36.47 13.95
CA SER A 42 -19.37 36.55 12.53
C SER A 42 -17.87 36.28 12.33
N PRO A 43 -17.45 35.42 11.38
CA PRO A 43 -16.06 35.39 10.94
C PRO A 43 -15.76 36.59 10.02
N SER A 44 -14.63 37.25 10.30
CA SER A 44 -14.06 38.35 9.53
C SER A 44 -13.80 37.99 8.05
N PRO A 45 -13.77 38.99 7.15
CA PRO A 45 -13.63 38.77 5.72
C PRO A 45 -12.24 38.29 5.31
N VAL A 46 -12.29 37.48 4.27
CA VAL A 46 -11.23 36.82 3.52
C VAL A 46 -10.22 37.83 2.96
N THR A 47 -8.94 37.67 3.30
CA THR A 47 -7.82 38.03 2.40
C THR A 47 -7.09 36.76 2.02
N THR A 48 -7.69 36.00 1.10
CA THR A 48 -7.03 34.98 0.31
C THR A 48 -6.17 35.71 -0.71
N THR A 49 -4.89 35.91 -0.40
CA THR A 49 -3.89 36.09 -1.45
C THR A 49 -3.70 34.73 -2.11
N THR A 50 -4.46 34.51 -3.17
CA THR A 50 -4.25 33.45 -4.16
C THR A 50 -2.78 33.48 -4.60
N PRO A 51 -1.96 32.43 -4.42
CA PRO A 51 -0.76 32.31 -5.19
C PRO A 51 -1.19 32.02 -6.63
N THR A 52 -0.96 32.97 -7.51
CA THR A 52 -1.03 32.81 -8.96
C THR A 52 -0.19 31.60 -9.35
N SER A 53 -0.84 30.47 -9.68
CA SER A 53 -0.16 29.33 -10.28
C SER A 53 0.41 29.74 -11.65
N PRO A 54 1.71 29.52 -11.91
CA PRO A 54 2.28 29.60 -13.25
C PRO A 54 1.71 28.49 -14.17
N PRO A 55 1.86 28.60 -15.51
CA PRO A 55 1.23 27.71 -16.47
C PRO A 55 1.64 26.23 -16.27
N VAL A 56 0.63 25.36 -16.22
CA VAL A 56 0.65 23.96 -15.75
C VAL A 56 1.44 22.99 -16.65
N THR A 57 2.11 23.46 -17.71
CA THR A 57 2.85 22.59 -18.63
C THR A 57 4.37 22.50 -18.38
N SER A 58 4.95 23.30 -17.49
CA SER A 58 6.39 23.25 -17.17
C SER A 58 6.78 22.23 -16.09
N ASN A 59 5.84 21.42 -15.58
CA ASN A 59 6.07 20.68 -14.34
C ASN A 59 6.50 19.21 -14.53
N VAL A 60 6.40 18.63 -15.73
CA VAL A 60 6.60 17.18 -15.92
C VAL A 60 8.00 16.70 -15.53
N LEU A 61 9.04 17.46 -15.90
CA LEU A 61 10.41 17.10 -15.55
C LEU A 61 10.68 17.24 -14.05
N GLN A 62 10.14 18.29 -13.43
CA GLN A 62 10.34 18.55 -12.01
C GLN A 62 9.58 17.53 -11.16
N ASP A 63 8.32 17.26 -11.48
CA ASP A 63 7.52 16.21 -10.85
C ASP A 63 8.23 14.85 -10.92
N ALA A 64 8.84 14.52 -12.06
CA ALA A 64 9.58 13.26 -12.22
C ALA A 64 10.85 13.21 -11.34
N ARG A 65 11.54 14.34 -11.15
CA ARG A 65 12.68 14.43 -10.20
C ARG A 65 12.23 14.24 -8.76
N ASP A 66 11.10 14.83 -8.37
CA ASP A 66 10.58 14.74 -7.01
C ASP A 66 10.11 13.31 -6.70
N VAL A 67 9.42 12.66 -7.65
CA VAL A 67 9.07 11.23 -7.56
C VAL A 67 10.33 10.36 -7.46
N ALA A 68 11.35 10.65 -8.27
CA ALA A 68 12.62 9.92 -8.23
C ALA A 68 13.31 10.02 -6.86
N ALA A 69 13.38 11.23 -6.29
CA ALA A 69 13.97 11.48 -4.98
C ALA A 69 13.19 10.80 -3.84
N GLY A 70 11.86 10.86 -3.88
CA GLY A 70 11.01 10.15 -2.92
C GLY A 70 11.20 8.64 -2.99
N ALA A 71 11.21 8.07 -4.19
CA ALA A 71 11.43 6.65 -4.39
C ALA A 71 12.84 6.20 -3.94
N ARG A 72 13.88 7.02 -4.12
CA ARG A 72 15.22 6.76 -3.55
C ARG A 72 15.22 6.77 -2.03
N THR A 73 14.45 7.65 -1.41
CA THR A 73 14.32 7.70 0.06
C THR A 73 13.67 6.41 0.58
N ILE A 74 12.63 5.92 -0.10
CA ILE A 74 12.01 4.63 0.23
C ILE A 74 13.03 3.49 0.03
N ALA A 75 13.74 3.48 -1.10
CA ALA A 75 14.76 2.48 -1.44
C ALA A 75 15.85 2.33 -0.38
N GLN A 76 16.29 3.43 0.26
CA GLN A 76 17.32 3.38 1.32
C GLN A 76 16.88 2.58 2.55
N SER A 77 15.58 2.48 2.79
CA SER A 77 15.01 1.80 3.96
C SER A 77 14.27 0.50 3.62
N ALA A 78 14.15 0.18 2.33
CA ALA A 78 13.41 -0.97 1.84
C ALA A 78 14.08 -2.28 2.26
N LYS A 79 13.32 -3.18 2.88
CA LYS A 79 13.82 -4.47 3.38
C LYS A 79 13.12 -5.67 2.78
N SER A 80 11.88 -5.47 2.33
CA SER A 80 11.06 -6.53 1.77
C SER A 80 10.94 -6.42 0.25
N PRO A 81 10.68 -7.53 -0.45
CA PRO A 81 10.36 -7.51 -1.88
C PRO A 81 9.19 -6.55 -2.20
N GLN A 82 8.22 -6.41 -1.30
CA GLN A 82 7.09 -5.50 -1.44
C GLN A 82 7.52 -4.02 -1.37
N ASP A 83 8.45 -3.66 -0.48
CA ASP A 83 9.01 -2.30 -0.43
C ASP A 83 9.73 -1.96 -1.73
N TRP A 84 10.50 -2.92 -2.25
CA TRP A 84 11.19 -2.78 -3.53
C TRP A 84 10.22 -2.67 -4.71
N GLN A 85 9.08 -3.35 -4.67
CA GLN A 85 8.03 -3.22 -5.68
C GLN A 85 7.42 -1.81 -5.71
N LEU A 86 7.25 -1.18 -4.54
CA LEU A 86 6.79 0.21 -4.48
C LEU A 86 7.80 1.16 -5.14
N VAL A 87 9.08 1.01 -4.80
CA VAL A 87 10.19 1.81 -5.36
C VAL A 87 10.24 1.69 -6.90
N THR A 88 10.23 0.46 -7.43
CA THR A 88 10.30 0.23 -8.87
C THR A 88 9.08 0.79 -9.60
N SER A 89 7.86 0.63 -9.03
CA SER A 89 6.63 1.17 -9.63
C SER A 89 6.64 2.70 -9.75
N GLN A 90 7.27 3.38 -8.79
CA GLN A 90 7.38 4.84 -8.77
C GLN A 90 8.35 5.32 -9.85
N TRP A 91 9.52 4.67 -9.98
CA TRP A 91 10.48 4.99 -11.04
C TRP A 91 9.96 4.70 -12.44
N GLN A 92 9.23 3.60 -12.65
CA GLN A 92 8.63 3.28 -13.96
C GLN A 92 7.64 4.36 -14.41
N ARG A 93 6.75 4.81 -13.51
CA ARG A 93 5.80 5.89 -13.81
C ARG A 93 6.48 7.21 -14.14
N ALA A 94 7.59 7.53 -13.47
CA ALA A 94 8.39 8.71 -13.78
C ALA A 94 9.03 8.60 -15.17
N ILE A 95 9.59 7.43 -15.52
CA ILE A 95 10.15 7.18 -16.86
C ILE A 95 9.09 7.36 -17.94
N ASP A 96 7.91 6.77 -17.78
CA ASP A 96 6.85 6.81 -18.79
C ASP A 96 6.41 8.27 -19.07
N LYS A 97 6.29 9.08 -18.01
CA LYS A 97 5.99 10.52 -18.13
C LYS A 97 7.07 11.29 -18.88
N LEU A 98 8.34 11.00 -18.62
CA LEU A 98 9.48 11.65 -19.28
C LEU A 98 9.60 11.25 -20.76
N LEU A 99 9.28 9.99 -21.09
CA LEU A 99 9.28 9.50 -22.47
C LEU A 99 8.17 10.14 -23.31
N ALA A 100 7.02 10.45 -22.70
CA ALA A 100 5.88 11.09 -23.35
C ALA A 100 6.14 12.55 -23.79
N LEU A 101 7.22 13.20 -23.31
CA LEU A 101 7.57 14.56 -23.74
C LEU A 101 7.91 14.59 -25.24
N PRO A 102 7.37 15.53 -26.04
CA PRO A 102 7.74 15.68 -27.44
C PRO A 102 9.23 15.94 -27.64
N ALA A 103 9.78 15.53 -28.79
CA ALA A 103 11.19 15.75 -29.11
C ALA A 103 11.60 17.24 -29.12
N ALA A 104 10.67 18.12 -29.52
CA ALA A 104 10.86 19.57 -29.55
C ALA A 104 10.68 20.25 -28.18
N HIS A 105 10.37 19.50 -27.11
CA HIS A 105 10.18 20.08 -25.78
C HIS A 105 11.52 20.59 -25.22
N PRO A 106 11.57 21.80 -24.62
CA PRO A 106 12.81 22.39 -24.10
C PRO A 106 13.55 21.47 -23.12
N ASP A 107 12.79 20.73 -22.29
CA ASP A 107 13.34 19.81 -21.30
C ASP A 107 13.72 18.42 -21.82
N LYS A 108 13.53 18.11 -23.12
CA LYS A 108 13.64 16.72 -23.60
C LYS A 108 15.01 16.10 -23.37
N ALA A 109 16.08 16.87 -23.55
CA ALA A 109 17.44 16.40 -23.29
C ALA A 109 17.64 16.03 -21.81
N GLN A 110 17.13 16.86 -20.90
CA GLN A 110 17.21 16.61 -19.46
C GLN A 110 16.32 15.43 -19.04
N ALA A 111 15.14 15.30 -19.64
CA ALA A 111 14.25 14.17 -19.43
C ALA A 111 14.90 12.84 -19.84
N ASN A 112 15.56 12.80 -20.99
CA ASN A 112 16.27 11.61 -21.46
C ASN A 112 17.44 11.24 -20.52
N ALA A 113 18.17 12.23 -19.99
CA ALA A 113 19.23 11.99 -19.01
C ALA A 113 18.67 11.38 -17.71
N LEU A 114 17.56 11.92 -17.19
CA LEU A 114 16.90 11.38 -16.00
C LEU A 114 16.35 9.96 -16.25
N VAL A 115 15.81 9.68 -17.44
CA VAL A 115 15.40 8.31 -17.81
C VAL A 115 16.58 7.33 -17.75
N ALA A 116 17.76 7.73 -18.23
CA ALA A 116 18.94 6.87 -18.17
C ALA A 116 19.44 6.62 -16.74
N GLU A 117 19.26 7.59 -15.84
CA GLU A 117 19.50 7.42 -14.39
C GLU A 117 18.48 6.47 -13.76
N LEU A 118 17.19 6.72 -13.95
CA LEU A 118 16.11 5.89 -13.40
C LEU A 118 16.16 4.44 -13.87
N ARG A 119 16.59 4.19 -15.11
CA ARG A 119 16.80 2.83 -15.62
C ARG A 119 17.94 2.09 -14.90
N ARG A 120 19.01 2.79 -14.51
CA ARG A 120 20.10 2.18 -13.72
C ARG A 120 19.63 1.87 -12.30
N ASP A 121 18.87 2.80 -11.71
CA ASP A 121 18.29 2.63 -10.38
C ASP A 121 17.32 1.44 -10.36
N LEU A 122 16.47 1.28 -11.38
CA LEU A 122 15.56 0.14 -11.53
C LEU A 122 16.29 -1.21 -11.51
N THR A 123 17.34 -1.38 -12.32
CA THR A 123 18.13 -2.63 -12.33
C THR A 123 18.74 -2.93 -10.96
N ALA A 124 19.19 -1.89 -10.25
CA ALA A 124 19.73 -2.05 -8.90
C ALA A 124 18.64 -2.47 -7.90
N ALA A 125 17.46 -1.85 -7.93
CA ALA A 125 16.34 -2.23 -7.09
C ALA A 125 15.82 -3.65 -7.40
N GLU A 126 15.77 -4.06 -8.67
CA GLU A 126 15.40 -5.43 -9.03
C GLU A 126 16.38 -6.46 -8.48
N THR A 127 17.68 -6.15 -8.50
CA THR A 127 18.72 -6.99 -7.91
C THR A 127 18.54 -7.11 -6.39
N GLN A 128 18.24 -6.00 -5.72
CA GLN A 128 17.99 -5.99 -4.27
C GLN A 128 16.68 -6.69 -3.90
N ALA A 129 15.62 -6.53 -4.70
CA ALA A 129 14.37 -7.26 -4.54
C ALA A 129 14.59 -8.78 -4.65
N ARG A 130 15.40 -9.23 -5.62
CA ARG A 130 15.77 -10.65 -5.78
C ARG A 130 16.58 -11.15 -4.58
N ALA A 131 17.54 -10.37 -4.09
CA ALA A 131 18.32 -10.71 -2.90
C ALA A 131 17.43 -10.81 -1.64
N ALA A 132 16.50 -9.87 -1.46
CA ALA A 132 15.53 -9.86 -0.37
C ALA A 132 14.49 -10.99 -0.47
N SER A 133 14.28 -11.55 -1.66
CA SER A 133 13.35 -12.67 -1.90
C SER A 133 13.99 -14.05 -1.79
N SER A 134 15.32 -14.14 -1.75
CA SER A 134 16.02 -15.42 -1.77
C SER A 134 16.19 -15.95 -0.34
N PRO A 135 15.67 -17.15 0.01
CA PRO A 135 16.06 -17.79 1.26
C PRO A 135 17.55 -18.13 1.16
N ALA A 136 18.33 -17.76 2.17
CA ALA A 136 19.75 -18.09 2.23
C ALA A 136 19.93 -19.59 2.05
N VAL A 137 20.63 -20.00 0.99
CA VAL A 137 20.93 -21.41 0.70
C VAL A 137 21.75 -21.96 1.85
N ALA A 138 21.16 -22.86 2.64
CA ALA A 138 21.92 -23.63 3.62
C ALA A 138 22.98 -24.46 2.87
N PRO A 139 24.24 -24.52 3.35
CA PRO A 139 25.24 -25.35 2.71
C PRO A 139 24.76 -26.82 2.67
N PRO A 140 25.06 -27.56 1.58
CA PRO A 140 24.65 -28.95 1.49
C PRO A 140 25.25 -29.74 2.67
N PRO A 141 24.50 -30.67 3.28
CA PRO A 141 25.05 -31.54 4.32
C PRO A 141 26.23 -32.34 3.74
N PRO A 142 27.30 -32.59 4.52
CA PRO A 142 28.45 -33.33 4.03
C PRO A 142 28.02 -34.75 3.62
N SER A 143 28.29 -35.10 2.36
CA SER A 143 28.06 -36.43 1.81
C SER A 143 28.83 -37.47 2.64
N ARG A 144 28.10 -38.46 3.14
CA ARG A 144 28.67 -39.61 3.86
C ARG A 144 29.43 -40.52 2.87
N PRO A 145 30.53 -41.19 3.25
CA PRO A 145 31.22 -42.12 2.36
C PRO A 145 30.37 -43.38 2.12
N GLU A 146 30.13 -43.71 0.86
CA GLU A 146 29.48 -44.95 0.41
C GLU A 146 30.51 -46.09 0.33
N ASP A 147 30.26 -47.16 1.08
CA ASP A 147 30.85 -48.50 0.92
C ASP A 147 29.74 -49.54 1.13
N ALA A 148 29.25 -50.16 0.05
CA ALA A 148 28.79 -51.57 -0.09
C ALA A 148 27.74 -51.75 -1.22
N PRO A 149 27.72 -52.90 -1.95
CA PRO A 149 27.22 -52.98 -3.31
C PRO A 149 25.80 -53.59 -3.50
N ASP A 150 25.16 -53.07 -4.56
CA ASP A 150 24.20 -53.60 -5.54
C ASP A 150 23.59 -55.01 -5.36
N GLN A 151 22.26 -55.13 -5.57
CA GLN A 151 21.64 -55.99 -6.60
C GLN A 151 20.16 -55.63 -6.85
N GLY A 152 19.82 -55.28 -8.10
CA GLY A 152 18.43 -55.36 -8.60
C GLY A 152 18.01 -54.34 -9.67
N ALA A 153 18.48 -54.54 -10.92
CA ALA A 153 18.03 -54.01 -12.23
C ALA A 153 16.56 -53.51 -12.35
N ALA A 154 16.12 -52.60 -13.22
CA ALA A 154 16.60 -51.67 -14.29
C ALA A 154 15.31 -50.93 -14.81
N PRO A 155 15.28 -50.04 -15.83
CA PRO A 155 16.33 -49.30 -16.54
C PRO A 155 16.12 -47.76 -16.54
N ALA A 156 17.07 -47.05 -17.16
CA ALA A 156 17.15 -45.60 -17.29
C ALA A 156 16.10 -44.98 -18.23
N ILE A 157 15.60 -43.77 -17.90
CA ILE A 157 15.42 -42.69 -18.87
C ILE A 157 15.55 -41.29 -18.25
N ALA A 158 16.45 -40.52 -18.85
CA ALA A 158 16.33 -39.11 -19.26
C ALA A 158 16.11 -37.99 -18.22
N THR A 159 17.20 -37.23 -18.04
CA THR A 159 17.33 -35.79 -18.35
C THR A 159 16.29 -34.79 -17.81
N THR A 160 16.81 -33.82 -17.06
CA THR A 160 16.47 -32.38 -17.08
C THR A 160 15.10 -31.98 -17.63
N GLY A 161 14.18 -31.65 -16.73
CA GLY A 161 12.92 -30.97 -17.02
C GLY A 161 12.79 -29.68 -16.21
N GLN A 162 13.23 -28.58 -16.81
CA GLN A 162 12.77 -27.22 -16.56
C GLN A 162 11.29 -27.20 -16.14
N LEU A 163 10.97 -26.59 -14.98
CA LEU A 163 9.59 -26.43 -14.49
C LEU A 163 8.75 -25.74 -15.57
N LYS A 164 8.02 -26.55 -16.33
CA LYS A 164 6.95 -26.14 -17.22
C LYS A 164 5.97 -25.30 -16.39
N PRO A 165 5.63 -24.06 -16.81
CA PRO A 165 4.54 -23.31 -16.18
C PRO A 165 3.31 -24.22 -16.09
N PRO A 166 2.56 -24.20 -14.97
CA PRO A 166 1.40 -25.07 -14.82
C PRO A 166 0.47 -24.91 -16.03
N PRO A 167 -0.19 -25.98 -16.47
CA PRO A 167 -1.13 -25.89 -17.57
C PRO A 167 -2.18 -24.81 -17.25
N ALA A 168 -2.53 -24.00 -18.24
CA ALA A 168 -3.46 -22.86 -18.09
C ALA A 168 -4.80 -23.25 -17.43
N ALA A 169 -5.22 -24.51 -17.53
CA ALA A 169 -6.37 -25.06 -16.80
C ALA A 169 -6.19 -25.01 -15.27
N ALA A 170 -5.05 -25.46 -14.74
CA ALA A 170 -4.75 -25.42 -13.31
C ALA A 170 -4.60 -23.97 -12.79
N ALA A 171 -4.16 -23.05 -13.65
CA ALA A 171 -4.12 -21.63 -13.34
C ALA A 171 -5.52 -21.00 -13.31
N GLY A 172 -6.40 -21.38 -14.23
CA GLY A 172 -7.83 -21.01 -14.21
C GLY A 172 -8.51 -21.47 -12.92
N ASP A 173 -8.26 -22.71 -12.51
CA ASP A 173 -8.80 -23.27 -11.26
C ASP A 173 -8.32 -22.53 -10.02
N ALA A 174 -7.03 -22.15 -9.97
CA ALA A 174 -6.47 -21.38 -8.86
C ALA A 174 -7.10 -19.97 -8.74
N LYS A 175 -7.32 -19.29 -9.87
CA LYS A 175 -7.96 -17.96 -9.89
C LYS A 175 -9.41 -18.00 -9.41
N VAL A 176 -10.17 -19.00 -9.87
CA VAL A 176 -11.55 -19.24 -9.43
C VAL A 176 -11.59 -19.55 -7.94
N ALA A 177 -10.67 -20.39 -7.45
CA ALA A 177 -10.61 -20.75 -6.04
C ALA A 177 -10.27 -19.55 -5.14
N LEU A 178 -9.37 -18.67 -5.56
CA LEU A 178 -9.08 -17.42 -4.85
C LEU A 178 -10.30 -16.48 -4.84
N ALA A 179 -10.96 -16.29 -5.98
CA ALA A 179 -12.15 -15.42 -6.05
C ALA A 179 -13.28 -15.91 -5.15
N LYS A 180 -13.53 -17.23 -5.10
CA LYS A 180 -14.48 -17.84 -4.17
C LYS A 180 -14.10 -17.62 -2.71
N HIS A 181 -12.81 -17.75 -2.37
CA HIS A 181 -12.35 -17.48 -1.01
C HIS A 181 -12.58 -16.02 -0.61
N LEU A 182 -12.26 -15.07 -1.50
CA LEU A 182 -12.53 -13.64 -1.29
C LEU A 182 -14.03 -13.40 -1.06
N GLN A 183 -14.90 -14.04 -1.86
CA GLN A 183 -16.34 -13.98 -1.67
C GLN A 183 -16.77 -14.49 -0.29
N GLN A 184 -16.30 -15.68 0.09
CA GLN A 184 -16.67 -16.36 1.33
C GLN A 184 -16.19 -15.61 2.57
N THR A 185 -15.04 -14.95 2.48
CA THR A 185 -14.48 -14.12 3.56
C THR A 185 -15.04 -12.69 3.57
N GLY A 186 -15.97 -12.37 2.67
CA GLY A 186 -16.65 -11.09 2.63
C GLY A 186 -15.82 -9.95 2.03
N ALA A 187 -14.76 -10.26 1.29
CA ALA A 187 -13.96 -9.26 0.60
C ALA A 187 -14.77 -8.58 -0.51
N ARG A 188 -14.65 -7.26 -0.63
CA ARG A 188 -15.40 -6.44 -1.58
C ARG A 188 -14.47 -5.63 -2.46
N LEU A 189 -14.79 -5.55 -3.75
CA LEU A 189 -14.13 -4.67 -4.71
C LEU A 189 -15.02 -3.46 -4.98
N TYR A 190 -14.67 -2.30 -4.44
CA TYR A 190 -15.31 -1.04 -4.77
C TYR A 190 -14.78 -0.52 -6.09
N SER A 191 -15.66 -0.37 -7.08
CA SER A 191 -15.30 -0.06 -8.46
C SER A 191 -16.30 0.90 -9.10
N THR A 192 -16.03 1.24 -10.37
CA THR A 192 -17.02 1.83 -11.27
C THR A 192 -16.97 1.18 -12.64
N TYR A 193 -18.10 1.15 -13.35
CA TYR A 193 -18.22 0.47 -14.65
C TYR A 193 -17.24 1.01 -15.72
N TRP A 194 -16.91 2.31 -15.67
CA TRP A 194 -16.03 2.98 -16.63
C TRP A 194 -14.54 2.95 -16.23
N CYS A 195 -14.21 2.43 -15.05
CA CYS A 195 -12.86 2.46 -14.50
C CYS A 195 -11.93 1.43 -15.17
N GLY A 196 -10.93 1.91 -15.91
CA GLY A 196 -9.95 1.06 -16.60
C GLY A 196 -9.11 0.19 -15.65
N ALA A 197 -8.69 0.73 -14.49
CA ALA A 197 -7.96 -0.03 -13.47
C ALA A 197 -8.82 -1.11 -12.79
N CYS A 198 -10.12 -0.89 -12.70
CA CYS A 198 -11.09 -1.83 -12.16
C CYS A 198 -11.32 -2.98 -13.13
N ARG A 199 -11.39 -2.69 -14.44
CA ARG A 199 -11.35 -3.73 -15.48
C ARG A 199 -10.05 -4.53 -15.40
N TYR A 200 -8.89 -3.86 -15.33
CA TYR A 200 -7.60 -4.54 -15.18
C TYR A 200 -7.56 -5.47 -13.95
N GLN A 201 -8.07 -5.03 -12.80
CA GLN A 201 -8.17 -5.86 -11.60
C GLN A 201 -8.96 -7.16 -11.85
N LYS A 202 -10.09 -7.07 -12.58
CA LYS A 202 -10.93 -8.21 -12.95
C LYS A 202 -10.25 -9.10 -14.00
N ASP A 203 -9.52 -8.50 -14.95
CA ASP A 203 -8.77 -9.23 -15.97
C ASP A 203 -7.67 -10.12 -15.37
N LEU A 204 -7.05 -9.72 -14.24
CA LEU A 204 -6.08 -10.56 -13.52
C LEU A 204 -6.68 -11.91 -13.12
N PHE A 205 -7.95 -11.92 -12.66
CA PHE A 205 -8.70 -13.11 -12.28
C PHE A 205 -9.17 -13.93 -13.48
N GLY A 206 -9.45 -13.28 -14.61
CA GLY A 206 -10.01 -13.91 -15.79
C GLY A 206 -11.52 -14.19 -15.67
N GLU A 207 -12.16 -14.38 -16.83
CA GLU A 207 -13.62 -14.41 -16.97
C GLU A 207 -14.32 -15.41 -16.04
N ALA A 208 -13.75 -16.61 -15.88
CA ALA A 208 -14.34 -17.67 -15.05
C ALA A 208 -14.41 -17.32 -13.55
N ALA A 209 -13.55 -16.41 -13.07
CA ALA A 209 -13.43 -16.06 -11.66
C ALA A 209 -14.22 -14.79 -11.30
N VAL A 210 -14.46 -13.89 -12.27
CA VAL A 210 -15.18 -12.62 -12.07
C VAL A 210 -16.56 -12.78 -11.41
N PRO A 211 -17.39 -13.79 -11.75
CA PRO A 211 -18.69 -13.98 -11.09
C PRO A 211 -18.63 -14.22 -9.57
N PHE A 212 -17.46 -14.59 -9.04
CA PHE A 212 -17.25 -14.78 -7.60
C PHE A 212 -16.70 -13.53 -6.91
N ILE A 213 -16.32 -12.49 -7.65
CA ILE A 213 -15.87 -11.23 -7.06
C ILE A 213 -17.10 -10.46 -6.57
N THR A 214 -17.12 -10.13 -5.27
CA THR A 214 -18.16 -9.24 -4.72
C THR A 214 -17.83 -7.79 -5.10
N GLU A 215 -18.27 -7.39 -6.30
CA GLU A 215 -18.11 -6.03 -6.80
C GLU A 215 -19.20 -5.09 -6.26
N VAL A 216 -18.79 -3.89 -5.84
CA VAL A 216 -19.67 -2.82 -5.38
C VAL A 216 -19.52 -1.65 -6.35
N GLU A 217 -20.56 -1.44 -7.17
CA GLU A 217 -20.62 -0.33 -8.13
C GLU A 217 -20.87 1.01 -7.39
N CYS A 218 -19.93 1.94 -7.51
CA CYS A 218 -19.95 3.21 -6.79
C CYS A 218 -20.38 4.43 -7.62
N ASP A 219 -20.56 4.31 -8.94
CA ASP A 219 -21.11 5.37 -9.79
C ASP A 219 -22.63 5.23 -9.90
N PRO A 220 -23.41 6.30 -9.68
CA PRO A 220 -24.88 6.25 -9.74
C PRO A 220 -25.45 5.90 -11.13
N ARG A 221 -24.64 5.94 -12.20
CA ARG A 221 -25.05 5.57 -13.56
C ARG A 221 -24.71 4.12 -13.90
N GLY A 222 -24.01 3.41 -13.02
CA GLY A 222 -23.70 2.00 -13.18
C GLY A 222 -24.92 1.11 -12.89
N GLU A 223 -24.76 -0.18 -13.16
CA GLU A 223 -25.80 -1.17 -12.86
C GLU A 223 -25.83 -1.48 -11.36
N ASN A 224 -27.03 -1.53 -10.77
CA ASN A 224 -27.24 -1.80 -9.34
C ASN A 224 -26.31 -0.99 -8.41
N PRO A 225 -26.28 0.35 -8.54
CA PRO A 225 -25.27 1.17 -7.89
C PRO A 225 -25.51 1.24 -6.37
N GLN A 226 -24.43 1.10 -5.61
CA GLN A 226 -24.42 1.11 -4.14
C GLN A 226 -23.67 2.35 -3.62
N THR A 227 -23.96 3.52 -4.19
CA THR A 227 -23.24 4.78 -3.92
C THR A 227 -23.28 5.21 -2.44
N ALA A 228 -24.35 4.88 -1.72
CA ALA A 228 -24.48 5.15 -0.29
C ALA A 228 -23.48 4.31 0.52
N LEU A 229 -23.35 3.01 0.20
CA LEU A 229 -22.38 2.11 0.81
C LEU A 229 -20.96 2.60 0.56
N CYS A 230 -20.61 2.97 -0.68
CA CYS A 230 -19.26 3.47 -1.00
C CYS A 230 -18.89 4.72 -0.19
N ARG A 231 -19.84 5.66 -0.02
CA ARG A 231 -19.64 6.86 0.81
C ARG A 231 -19.52 6.51 2.29
N GLN A 232 -20.37 5.63 2.81
CA GLN A 232 -20.36 5.19 4.20
C GLN A 232 -19.03 4.50 4.56
N GLN A 233 -18.50 3.69 3.66
CA GLN A 233 -17.24 2.98 3.83
C GLN A 233 -16.01 3.89 3.64
N GLY A 234 -16.21 5.11 3.12
CA GLY A 234 -15.13 6.07 2.95
C GLY A 234 -14.25 5.83 1.73
N VAL A 235 -14.76 5.15 0.69
CA VAL A 235 -14.04 4.89 -0.56
C VAL A 235 -13.69 6.21 -1.25
N ARG A 236 -12.39 6.44 -1.50
CA ARG A 236 -11.88 7.72 -2.06
C ARG A 236 -11.46 7.64 -3.52
N ALA A 237 -11.15 6.44 -4.01
CA ALA A 237 -10.74 6.19 -5.39
C ALA A 237 -10.99 4.72 -5.77
N TYR A 238 -10.87 4.40 -7.06
CA TYR A 238 -11.20 3.09 -7.60
C TYR A 238 -10.02 2.49 -8.39
N PRO A 239 -9.84 1.16 -8.37
CA PRO A 239 -10.52 0.23 -7.46
C PRO A 239 -10.04 0.43 -6.01
N THR A 240 -10.86 0.05 -5.04
CA THR A 240 -10.45 -0.12 -3.65
C THR A 240 -10.97 -1.46 -3.14
N TRP A 241 -10.12 -2.26 -2.50
CA TRP A 241 -10.54 -3.51 -1.86
C TRP A 241 -10.86 -3.28 -0.39
N GLU A 242 -11.89 -3.97 0.10
CA GLU A 242 -12.10 -4.22 1.52
C GLU A 242 -11.83 -5.69 1.80
N ILE A 243 -10.92 -5.98 2.74
CA ILE A 243 -10.59 -7.33 3.16
C ILE A 243 -10.52 -7.33 4.69
N GLY A 244 -11.25 -8.25 5.34
CA GLY A 244 -11.32 -8.29 6.81
C GLY A 244 -11.87 -7.01 7.45
N GLY A 245 -12.75 -6.29 6.74
CA GLY A 245 -13.33 -5.02 7.20
C GLY A 245 -12.40 -3.80 7.10
N GLN A 246 -11.23 -3.94 6.47
CA GLN A 246 -10.29 -2.84 6.25
C GLN A 246 -10.21 -2.46 4.78
N LEU A 247 -10.34 -1.17 4.48
CA LEU A 247 -10.05 -0.65 3.13
C LEU A 247 -8.55 -0.65 2.88
N LEU A 248 -8.14 -1.28 1.78
CA LEU A 248 -6.80 -1.17 1.25
C LEU A 248 -6.59 0.19 0.58
N GLN A 249 -5.32 0.52 0.30
CA GLN A 249 -5.02 1.69 -0.51
C GLN A 249 -5.63 1.56 -1.91
N PRO A 250 -6.12 2.65 -2.52
CA PRO A 250 -6.68 2.60 -3.86
C PRO A 250 -5.67 2.11 -4.90
N GLY A 251 -6.14 1.26 -5.82
CA GLY A 251 -5.33 0.67 -6.87
C GLY A 251 -5.60 -0.81 -7.06
N ALA A 252 -5.18 -1.33 -8.22
CA ALA A 252 -5.24 -2.76 -8.48
C ALA A 252 -4.20 -3.50 -7.61
N VAL A 253 -4.60 -4.66 -7.10
CA VAL A 253 -3.84 -5.54 -6.22
C VAL A 253 -3.61 -6.87 -6.94
N SER A 254 -2.39 -7.40 -6.88
CA SER A 254 -2.07 -8.69 -7.50
C SER A 254 -2.81 -9.84 -6.83
N LEU A 255 -3.01 -10.94 -7.55
CA LEU A 255 -3.68 -12.13 -7.01
C LEU A 255 -2.92 -12.74 -5.83
N GLN A 256 -1.58 -12.75 -5.89
CA GLN A 256 -0.73 -13.18 -4.79
C GLN A 256 -0.94 -12.32 -3.54
N GLN A 257 -1.02 -10.99 -3.70
CA GLN A 257 -1.23 -10.09 -2.57
C GLN A 257 -2.65 -10.23 -2.01
N LEU A 258 -3.68 -10.40 -2.85
CA LEU A 258 -5.04 -10.68 -2.40
C LEU A 258 -5.11 -11.99 -1.61
N ALA A 259 -4.43 -13.05 -2.07
CA ALA A 259 -4.34 -14.32 -1.36
C ALA A 259 -3.73 -14.16 0.05
N VAL A 260 -2.62 -13.43 0.16
CA VAL A 260 -1.98 -13.17 1.46
C VAL A 260 -2.90 -12.37 2.38
N LEU A 261 -3.47 -11.27 1.89
CA LEU A 261 -4.32 -10.37 2.69
C LEU A 261 -5.62 -11.04 3.15
N SER A 262 -6.17 -11.96 2.37
CA SER A 262 -7.38 -12.69 2.72
C SER A 262 -7.11 -13.96 3.55
N GLY A 263 -5.85 -14.31 3.83
CA GLY A 263 -5.50 -15.57 4.49
C GLY A 263 -5.83 -16.81 3.66
N TYR A 264 -5.74 -16.71 2.33
CA TYR A 264 -6.01 -17.82 1.42
C TYR A 264 -4.86 -18.84 1.45
N SER A 265 -5.20 -20.12 1.59
CA SER A 265 -4.24 -21.24 1.67
C SER A 265 -4.46 -22.30 0.58
N GLY A 266 -5.20 -21.98 -0.47
CA GLY A 266 -5.48 -22.90 -1.59
C GLY A 266 -4.43 -22.85 -2.70
N PRO A 267 -4.73 -23.41 -3.89
CA PRO A 267 -3.81 -23.44 -5.04
C PRO A 267 -3.31 -22.04 -5.43
N SER A 268 -1.98 -21.87 -5.58
CA SER A 268 -1.35 -20.55 -5.77
C SER A 268 -0.90 -20.24 -7.21
N GLY A 269 -1.29 -21.07 -8.18
CA GLY A 269 -0.80 -21.02 -9.56
C GLY A 269 -1.48 -19.96 -10.43
N PHE A 270 -1.56 -18.71 -9.99
CA PHE A 270 -2.24 -17.60 -10.70
C PHE A 270 -1.31 -16.69 -11.50
#